data_AF-A0A8J6XYI7-F1
#
_entry.id   AF-A0A8J6XYI7-F1
#
_cell.length_a   1.000
_cell.length_b   1.000
_cell.length_c   1.000
_cell.angle_alpha   90.00
_cell.angle_beta   90.00
_cell.angle_gamma   90.00
#
_symmetry.space_group_name_H-M   'P 1'
#
loop_
_entity.id
_entity.type
_entity.pdbx_description
1 polymer ?
#
loop_
_entity_poly.entity_id
_entity_poly.type
_entity_poly.pdbx_seq_one_letter_code
_entity_poly.pdbx_strand_id
1 'polypeptide(L)'
;NAAGRDNVDFREGRLEELPVDDASVDAVTSNCVINLVPDKAVVFREIARVLKPGGRMVISDVILDGDLPDAISHDVLAYVGCVAGAEKRESYFQKLADAGLTDLEIIKDVDFLQMTEKAAPAEVLAFMESAGISRDDVMGIVRSVTYRARKS
;
A
#
# COMPACT_ATOMS: atom_id res chain seq x y z
N ASN A 1 -26.51 -3.35 -1.07
CA ASN A 1 -27.23 -3.15 0.22
C ASN A 1 -26.25 -2.53 1.20
N ALA A 2 -26.43 -1.26 1.55
CA ALA A 2 -25.54 -0.48 2.42
C ALA A 2 -25.71 -0.74 3.92
N ALA A 3 -26.11 -1.96 4.29
CA ALA A 3 -26.51 -2.33 5.65
C ALA A 3 -27.54 -1.36 6.27
N GLY A 4 -28.44 -0.79 5.45
CA GLY A 4 -29.47 0.16 5.89
C GLY A 4 -28.98 1.59 6.19
N ARG A 5 -27.80 1.99 5.71
CA ARG A 5 -27.27 3.34 5.86
C ARG A 5 -27.42 4.15 4.58
N ASP A 6 -27.93 5.37 4.70
CA ASP A 6 -28.17 6.25 3.54
C ASP A 6 -26.93 7.02 3.09
N ASN A 7 -25.84 6.95 3.86
CA ASN A 7 -24.57 7.63 3.61
C ASN A 7 -23.45 6.69 3.15
N VAL A 8 -23.80 5.48 2.71
CA VAL A 8 -22.86 4.46 2.23
C VAL A 8 -23.36 3.93 0.89
N ASP A 9 -22.45 3.86 -0.08
CA ASP A 9 -22.70 3.28 -1.38
C ASP A 9 -21.58 2.26 -1.69
N PHE A 10 -21.96 1.13 -2.27
CA PHE A 10 -21.03 0.05 -2.62
C PHE A 10 -21.03 -0.12 -4.13
N ARG A 11 -19.84 0.01 -4.73
CA ARG A 11 -19.66 -0.09 -6.18
C ARG A 11 -18.62 -1.15 -6.48
N GLU A 12 -18.94 -2.01 -7.42
CA GLU A 12 -17.99 -2.96 -7.98
C GLU A 12 -17.07 -2.23 -8.95
N GLY A 13 -15.76 -2.43 -8.82
CA GLY A 13 -14.77 -1.75 -9.64
C GLY A 13 -13.37 -2.23 -9.34
N ARG A 14 -12.41 -1.69 -10.10
CA ARG A 14 -10.98 -2.01 -9.98
C ARG A 14 -10.22 -0.78 -9.50
N LEU A 15 -9.08 -0.97 -8.83
CA LEU A 15 -8.25 0.17 -8.41
C LEU A 15 -7.67 0.94 -9.61
N GLU A 16 -7.56 0.26 -10.74
CA GLU A 16 -7.11 0.80 -12.02
C GLU A 16 -8.20 1.58 -12.78
N GLU A 17 -9.47 1.44 -12.36
CA GLU A 17 -10.63 2.11 -12.97
C GLU A 17 -11.76 2.22 -11.93
N LEU A 18 -11.73 3.31 -11.14
CA LEU A 18 -12.67 3.51 -10.05
C LEU A 18 -14.04 3.93 -10.60
N PRO A 19 -15.15 3.29 -10.16
CA PRO A 19 -16.53 3.66 -10.53
C PRO A 19 -17.00 4.90 -9.74
N VAL A 20 -16.22 5.98 -9.85
CA VAL A 20 -16.39 7.24 -9.13
C VAL A 20 -16.09 8.37 -10.11
N ASP A 21 -16.94 9.39 -10.12
CA ASP A 21 -16.80 10.52 -11.04
C ASP A 21 -15.54 11.35 -10.73
N ASP A 22 -15.05 12.03 -11.75
CA ASP A 22 -13.92 12.96 -11.65
C ASP A 22 -14.22 14.07 -10.63
N ALA A 23 -13.21 14.42 -9.84
CA ALA A 23 -13.27 15.53 -8.89
C ALA A 23 -14.53 15.54 -8.00
N SER A 24 -14.99 14.36 -7.58
CA SER A 24 -16.26 14.20 -6.87
C SER A 24 -16.08 13.97 -5.37
N VAL A 25 -14.92 13.49 -4.93
CA VAL A 25 -14.66 13.14 -3.51
C VAL A 25 -13.67 14.08 -2.84
N ASP A 26 -13.92 14.38 -1.57
CA ASP A 26 -13.04 15.22 -0.74
C ASP A 26 -11.84 14.43 -0.17
N ALA A 27 -12.00 13.12 -0.01
CA ALA A 27 -10.97 12.27 0.55
C ALA A 27 -10.99 10.83 0.02
N VAL A 28 -9.82 10.21 -0.02
CA VAL A 28 -9.62 8.78 -0.31
C VAL A 28 -8.85 8.12 0.84
N THR A 29 -9.23 6.88 1.19
CA THR A 29 -8.48 6.04 2.13
C THR A 29 -8.32 4.64 1.59
N SER A 30 -7.22 3.99 1.95
CA SER A 30 -6.95 2.59 1.60
C SER A 30 -5.96 1.99 2.61
N ASN A 31 -6.05 0.67 2.78
CA ASN A 31 -5.17 -0.10 3.64
C ASN A 31 -4.70 -1.36 2.91
N CYS A 32 -3.39 -1.48 2.68
CA CYS A 32 -2.69 -2.69 2.24
C CYS A 32 -3.24 -3.39 0.98
N VAL A 33 -3.77 -2.65 0.00
CA VAL A 33 -4.25 -3.28 -1.26
C VAL A 33 -3.60 -2.74 -2.51
N ILE A 34 -2.88 -1.61 -2.46
CA ILE A 34 -2.23 -1.04 -3.65
C ILE A 34 -1.05 -1.91 -4.07
N ASN A 35 -0.39 -2.58 -3.12
CA ASN A 35 0.69 -3.53 -3.39
C ASN A 35 0.29 -4.77 -4.20
N LEU A 36 -1.00 -5.06 -4.31
CA LEU A 36 -1.51 -6.17 -5.12
C LEU A 36 -1.78 -5.76 -6.58
N VAL A 37 -1.57 -4.48 -6.91
CA VAL A 37 -1.70 -3.96 -8.28
C VAL A 37 -0.32 -3.92 -8.95
N PRO A 38 -0.17 -4.50 -10.16
CA PRO A 38 1.11 -4.50 -10.89
C PRO A 38 1.63 -3.10 -11.21
N ASP A 39 0.76 -2.20 -11.72
CA ASP A 39 1.09 -0.81 -12.00
C ASP A 39 0.42 0.13 -11.01
N LYS A 40 1.15 0.47 -9.95
CA LYS A 40 0.72 1.41 -8.91
C LYS A 40 0.50 2.83 -9.45
N ALA A 41 1.17 3.21 -10.54
CA ALA A 41 1.02 4.55 -11.10
C ALA A 41 -0.40 4.75 -11.66
N VAL A 42 -1.03 3.70 -12.20
CA VAL A 42 -2.45 3.77 -12.61
C VAL A 42 -3.34 4.08 -11.42
N VAL A 43 -3.13 3.39 -10.30
CA VAL A 43 -3.91 3.59 -9.07
C VAL A 43 -3.78 5.01 -8.55
N PHE A 44 -2.56 5.57 -8.52
CA PHE A 44 -2.37 6.95 -8.08
C PHE A 44 -3.00 7.97 -9.02
N ARG A 45 -2.99 7.73 -10.35
CA ARG A 45 -3.73 8.56 -11.30
C ARG A 45 -5.24 8.49 -11.08
N GLU A 46 -5.78 7.32 -10.79
CA GLU A 46 -7.21 7.16 -10.48
C GLU A 46 -7.60 7.86 -9.17
N ILE A 47 -6.78 7.74 -8.13
CA ILE A 47 -6.97 8.48 -6.88
C ILE A 47 -6.96 9.99 -7.15
N ALA A 48 -6.01 10.48 -7.94
CA ALA A 48 -5.96 11.88 -8.34
C ALA A 48 -7.18 12.29 -9.17
N ARG A 49 -7.66 11.45 -10.10
CA ARG A 49 -8.83 11.73 -10.94
C ARG A 49 -10.08 11.98 -10.10
N VAL A 50 -10.38 11.09 -9.15
CA VAL A 50 -11.61 11.15 -8.35
C VAL A 50 -11.58 12.25 -7.29
N LEU A 51 -10.40 12.62 -6.79
CA LEU A 51 -10.24 13.69 -5.80
C LEU A 51 -10.57 15.07 -6.39
N LYS A 52 -11.32 15.89 -5.63
CA LYS A 52 -11.43 17.33 -5.88
C LYS A 52 -10.07 18.02 -5.79
N PRO A 53 -9.85 19.16 -6.49
CA PRO A 53 -8.68 20.01 -6.23
C PRO A 53 -8.55 20.34 -4.73
N GLY A 54 -7.36 20.17 -4.15
CA GLY A 54 -7.11 20.32 -2.71
C GLY A 54 -7.64 19.17 -1.83
N GLY A 55 -8.31 18.17 -2.42
CA GLY A 55 -8.72 16.93 -1.76
C GLY A 55 -7.52 16.13 -1.25
N ARG A 56 -7.73 15.22 -0.30
CA ARG A 56 -6.65 14.50 0.39
C ARG A 56 -6.76 12.99 0.26
N MET A 57 -5.62 12.31 0.28
CA MET A 57 -5.58 10.86 0.50
C MET A 57 -4.86 10.55 1.81
N VAL A 58 -5.31 9.50 2.50
CA VAL A 58 -4.58 8.90 3.63
C VAL A 58 -4.49 7.41 3.37
N ILE A 59 -3.28 6.90 3.14
CA ILE A 59 -3.06 5.50 2.80
C ILE A 59 -2.13 4.89 3.84
N SER A 60 -2.40 3.65 4.22
CA SER A 60 -1.43 2.82 4.92
C SER A 60 -1.08 1.63 4.04
N ASP A 61 0.18 1.50 3.67
CA ASP A 61 0.65 0.38 2.84
C ASP A 61 2.05 -0.10 3.27
N VAL A 62 2.50 -1.18 2.65
CA VAL A 62 3.85 -1.71 2.82
C VAL A 62 4.77 -1.12 1.74
N ILE A 63 5.94 -0.64 2.13
CA ILE A 63 6.97 -0.17 1.18
C ILE A 63 8.34 -0.74 1.58
N LEU A 64 9.30 -0.66 0.67
CA LEU A 64 10.65 -1.17 0.88
C LEU A 64 11.68 -0.06 1.05
N ASP A 65 12.50 -0.16 2.10
CA ASP A 65 13.69 0.68 2.32
C ASP A 65 14.99 -0.01 1.85
N GLY A 66 14.87 -1.19 1.25
CA GLY A 66 15.97 -1.98 0.72
C GLY A 66 15.48 -3.04 -0.27
N ASP A 67 16.39 -3.91 -0.71
CA ASP A 67 16.04 -5.05 -1.56
C ASP A 67 15.59 -6.23 -0.70
N LEU A 68 14.54 -6.92 -1.14
CA LEU A 68 14.12 -8.18 -0.53
C LEU A 68 15.04 -9.32 -0.97
N PRO A 69 15.34 -10.29 -0.08
CA PRO A 69 15.95 -11.54 -0.51
C PRO A 69 15.13 -12.23 -1.61
N ASP A 70 15.80 -12.87 -2.57
CA ASP A 70 15.16 -13.50 -3.74
C ASP A 70 14.06 -14.51 -3.37
N ALA A 71 14.28 -15.24 -2.28
CA ALA A 71 13.30 -16.19 -1.78
C ALA A 71 11.99 -15.52 -1.32
N ILE A 72 12.02 -14.27 -0.82
CA ILE A 72 10.80 -13.53 -0.45
C ILE A 72 10.18 -12.83 -1.65
N SER A 73 10.99 -12.23 -2.54
CA SER A 73 10.47 -11.45 -3.67
C SER A 73 9.67 -12.26 -4.69
N HIS A 74 9.84 -13.59 -4.70
CA HIS A 74 9.11 -14.51 -5.59
C HIS A 74 8.11 -15.41 -4.85
N ASP A 75 7.91 -15.23 -3.55
CA ASP A 75 7.00 -16.06 -2.76
C ASP A 75 5.54 -15.59 -2.84
N VAL A 76 4.62 -16.54 -3.02
CA VAL A 76 3.19 -16.27 -3.20
C VAL A 76 2.54 -15.83 -1.89
N LEU A 77 2.94 -16.38 -0.74
CA LEU A 77 2.37 -15.98 0.55
C LEU A 77 2.84 -14.57 0.92
N ALA A 78 4.11 -14.24 0.64
CA ALA A 78 4.65 -12.90 0.78
C ALA A 78 3.95 -11.90 -0.15
N TYR A 79 3.56 -12.31 -1.36
CA TYR A 79 2.75 -11.49 -2.25
C TYR A 79 1.36 -11.20 -1.69
N VAL A 80 0.63 -12.24 -1.24
CA VAL A 80 -0.69 -12.08 -0.60
C VAL A 80 -0.60 -11.23 0.67
N GLY A 81 0.51 -11.33 1.41
CA GLY A 81 0.83 -10.49 2.56
C GLY A 81 1.28 -9.06 2.23
N CYS A 82 1.26 -8.65 0.96
CA CYS A 82 1.66 -7.32 0.47
C CYS A 82 3.16 -7.00 0.63
N VAL A 83 4.02 -8.00 0.86
CA VAL A 83 5.46 -7.82 1.01
C VAL A 83 6.18 -7.95 -0.33
N ALA A 84 5.99 -9.06 -1.05
CA ALA A 84 6.69 -9.30 -2.31
C ALA A 84 6.29 -8.30 -3.42
N GLY A 85 5.04 -7.82 -3.38
CA GLY A 85 4.54 -6.77 -4.28
C GLY A 85 4.87 -5.34 -3.84
N ALA A 86 5.52 -5.15 -2.69
CA ALA A 86 5.90 -3.83 -2.21
C ALA A 86 6.99 -3.21 -3.09
N GLU A 87 6.97 -1.90 -3.18
CA GLU A 87 7.91 -1.15 -4.01
C GLU A 87 8.85 -0.29 -3.16
N LYS A 88 10.04 0.01 -3.68
CA LYS A 88 11.01 0.91 -3.03
C LYS A 88 10.38 2.27 -2.75
N ARG A 89 10.61 2.78 -1.53
CA ARG A 89 10.08 4.06 -1.02
C ARG A 89 10.15 5.19 -2.03
N GLU A 90 11.34 5.40 -2.60
CA GLU A 90 11.59 6.48 -3.55
C GLU A 90 10.72 6.34 -4.81
N SER A 91 10.70 5.16 -5.43
CA SER A 91 9.91 4.90 -6.63
C SER A 91 8.40 4.99 -6.36
N TYR A 92 7.97 4.49 -5.21
CA TYR A 92 6.57 4.54 -4.79
C TYR A 92 6.09 5.99 -4.64
N PHE A 93 6.80 6.81 -3.88
CA PHE A 93 6.42 8.21 -3.66
C PHE A 93 6.63 9.10 -4.89
N GLN A 94 7.57 8.76 -5.78
CA GLN A 94 7.70 9.44 -7.07
C GLN A 94 6.42 9.27 -7.91
N LYS A 95 5.84 8.06 -7.96
CA LYS A 95 4.59 7.82 -8.70
C LYS A 95 3.40 8.62 -8.16
N LEU A 96 3.36 8.92 -6.85
CA LEU A 96 2.36 9.82 -6.28
C LEU A 96 2.56 11.23 -6.81
N ALA A 97 3.80 11.74 -6.73
CA ALA A 97 4.13 13.08 -7.20
C ALA A 97 3.82 13.25 -8.70
N ASP A 98 4.16 12.25 -9.52
CA ASP A 98 3.87 12.23 -10.96
C ASP A 98 2.36 12.26 -11.27
N ALA A 99 1.52 11.74 -10.36
CA ALA A 99 0.07 11.79 -10.47
C ALA A 99 -0.55 13.11 -9.97
N GLY A 100 0.26 14.09 -9.53
CA GLY A 100 -0.22 15.34 -8.95
C GLY A 100 -0.69 15.21 -7.50
N LEU A 101 -0.25 14.15 -6.79
CA LEU A 101 -0.50 13.95 -5.36
C LEU A 101 0.74 14.42 -4.58
N THR A 102 0.69 15.68 -4.15
CA THR A 102 1.79 16.41 -3.52
C THR A 102 1.57 16.58 -2.02
N ASP A 103 2.39 17.41 -1.36
CA ASP A 103 2.32 17.69 0.08
C ASP A 103 2.36 16.42 0.95
N LEU A 104 3.30 15.53 0.62
CA LEU A 104 3.49 14.26 1.32
C LEU A 104 3.85 14.51 2.79
N GLU A 105 3.08 13.93 3.70
CA GLU A 105 3.35 13.83 5.12
C GLU A 105 3.34 12.37 5.55
N ILE A 106 4.41 11.91 6.18
CA ILE A 106 4.46 10.60 6.82
C ILE A 106 3.85 10.72 8.22
N ILE A 107 2.72 10.06 8.44
CA ILE A 107 1.99 10.04 9.72
C ILE A 107 2.54 8.96 10.64
N LYS A 108 2.86 7.79 10.08
CA LYS A 108 3.40 6.65 10.81
C LYS A 108 4.37 5.88 9.92
N ASP A 109 5.49 5.46 10.48
CA ASP A 109 6.48 4.63 9.80
C ASP A 109 7.05 3.63 10.82
N VAL A 110 6.75 2.36 10.62
CA VAL A 110 7.12 1.30 11.55
C VAL A 110 7.59 0.07 10.80
N ASP A 111 8.45 -0.71 11.46
CA ASP A 111 8.92 -1.97 10.92
C ASP A 111 7.76 -2.97 10.86
N PHE A 112 7.47 -3.47 9.65
CA PHE A 112 6.33 -4.35 9.42
C PHE A 112 6.50 -5.67 10.18
N LEU A 113 7.72 -6.21 10.22
CA LEU A 113 8.00 -7.48 10.89
C LEU A 113 7.97 -7.36 12.40
N GLN A 114 8.42 -6.23 12.97
CA GLN A 114 8.22 -5.96 14.40
C GLN A 114 6.73 -5.86 14.76
N MET A 115 5.90 -5.32 13.87
CA MET A 115 4.45 -5.30 14.10
C MET A 115 3.83 -6.70 14.04
N THR A 116 4.27 -7.53 13.11
CA THR A 116 3.72 -8.88 12.92
C THR A 116 4.38 -9.93 13.81
N GLU A 117 5.45 -9.63 14.55
CA GLU A 117 6.20 -10.61 15.36
C GLU A 117 5.31 -11.42 16.32
N LYS A 118 4.26 -10.80 16.88
CA LYS A 118 3.31 -11.49 17.78
C LYS A 118 2.19 -12.25 17.06
N ALA A 119 2.07 -12.08 15.75
CA ALA A 119 0.97 -12.56 14.93
C ALA A 119 1.44 -13.23 13.63
N ALA A 120 2.74 -13.44 13.46
CA ALA A 120 3.31 -14.05 12.27
C ALA A 120 2.78 -15.49 12.19
N PRO A 121 2.12 -15.88 11.09
CA PRO A 121 1.68 -17.24 10.90
C PRO A 121 2.87 -18.19 11.03
N ALA A 122 2.68 -19.37 11.63
CA ALA A 122 3.74 -20.36 11.82
C ALA A 122 4.38 -20.76 10.48
N GLU A 123 3.60 -20.69 9.40
CA GLU A 123 4.00 -20.95 8.03
C GLU A 123 5.05 -19.96 7.53
N VAL A 124 4.95 -18.68 7.91
CA VAL A 124 5.93 -17.64 7.55
C VAL A 124 7.26 -17.88 8.24
N LEU A 125 7.22 -18.26 9.53
CA LEU A 125 8.43 -18.58 10.29
C LEU A 125 9.12 -19.84 9.74
N ALA A 126 8.35 -20.89 9.46
CA ALA A 126 8.87 -22.12 8.86
C ALA A 126 9.47 -21.87 7.45
N PHE A 127 8.84 -20.99 6.67
CA PHE A 127 9.37 -20.57 5.38
C PHE A 127 10.73 -19.87 5.52
N MET A 128 10.82 -18.86 6.40
CA MET A 128 12.06 -18.12 6.63
C MET A 128 13.21 -19.06 7.04
N GLU A 129 12.94 -19.99 7.96
CA GLU A 129 13.90 -21.02 8.37
C GLU A 129 14.34 -21.90 7.19
N SER A 130 13.39 -22.42 6.40
CA SER A 130 13.69 -23.28 5.25
C SER A 130 14.46 -22.58 4.12
N ALA A 131 14.25 -21.26 3.98
CA ALA A 131 14.92 -20.41 3.01
C ALA A 131 16.29 -19.89 3.49
N GLY A 132 16.68 -20.20 4.74
CA GLY A 132 17.91 -19.68 5.35
C GLY A 132 17.88 -18.16 5.57
N ILE A 133 16.69 -17.57 5.69
CA ILE A 133 16.49 -16.14 5.91
C ILE A 133 16.39 -15.90 7.42
N SER A 134 17.31 -15.10 7.93
CA SER A 134 17.25 -14.60 9.30
C SER A 134 16.37 -13.36 9.39
N ARG A 135 15.97 -13.01 10.61
CA ARG A 135 15.28 -11.74 10.87
C ARG A 135 16.10 -10.53 10.45
N ASP A 136 17.42 -10.58 10.65
CA ASP A 136 18.31 -9.46 10.36
C ASP A 136 18.40 -9.19 8.86
N ASP A 137 18.14 -10.19 8.02
CA ASP A 137 18.13 -10.05 6.55
C ASP A 137 16.93 -9.25 6.03
N VAL A 138 15.91 -9.01 6.86
CA VAL A 138 14.64 -8.38 6.47
C VAL A 138 14.22 -7.24 7.40
N MET A 139 14.83 -7.14 8.58
CA MET A 139 14.58 -6.07 9.54
C MET A 139 14.99 -4.71 8.95
N GLY A 140 14.13 -3.72 9.12
CA GLY A 140 14.31 -2.38 8.58
C GLY A 140 14.00 -2.25 7.09
N ILE A 141 13.89 -3.35 6.33
CA ILE A 141 13.61 -3.31 4.89
C ILE A 141 12.11 -3.16 4.64
N VAL A 142 11.27 -3.97 5.29
CA VAL A 142 9.82 -3.95 5.07
C VAL A 142 9.16 -2.97 6.03
N ARG A 143 8.62 -1.88 5.50
CA ARG A 143 8.05 -0.78 6.28
C ARG A 143 6.53 -0.74 6.12
N SER A 144 5.81 -0.65 7.23
CA SER A 144 4.41 -0.21 7.21
C SER A 144 4.37 1.30 7.36
N VAL A 145 3.91 1.99 6.31
CA VAL A 145 3.88 3.44 6.27
C VAL A 145 2.47 3.93 6.07
N THR A 146 2.01 4.76 7.01
CA THR A 146 0.81 5.57 6.86
C THR A 146 1.21 6.98 6.47
N TYR A 147 0.68 7.46 5.35
CA TYR A 147 1.03 8.77 4.81
C TYR A 147 -0.20 9.51 4.29
N ARG A 148 -0.08 10.83 4.19
CA ARG A 148 -1.07 11.73 3.62
C ARG A 148 -0.46 12.50 2.46
N ALA A 149 -1.24 12.69 1.40
CA ALA A 149 -0.93 13.59 0.30
C ALA A 149 -2.18 14.36 -0.13
N ARG A 150 -2.03 15.40 -0.94
CA ARG A 150 -3.11 16.23 -1.47
C ARG A 150 -3.03 16.31 -2.98
N LYS A 151 -4.19 16.39 -3.63
CA LYS A 151 -4.25 16.75 -5.05
C LYS A 151 -3.91 18.23 -5.21
N SER A 152 -2.88 18.52 -6.00
CA SER A 152 -2.49 19.89 -6.40
C SER A 152 -3.59 20.60 -7.18
#